data_AF-A0A809YH41-F1
#
_entry.id   AF-A0A809YH41-F1
#
_cell.length_a   1.000
_cell.length_b   1.000
_cell.length_c   1.000
_cell.angle_alpha   90.00
_cell.angle_beta   90.00
_cell.angle_gamma   90.00
#
_symmetry.space_group_name_H-M   'P 1'
#
loop_
_entity.id
_entity.type
_entity.pdbx_description
1 polymer ?
#
loop_
_entity_poly.entity_id
_entity_poly.type
_entity_poly.pdbx_seq_one_letter_code
_entity_poly.pdbx_strand_id
1 'polypeptide(L)'
;MQLGIPLPQTPDGRVYRYSPNEHAHPRHFVMGSRVEGFSLPEAMTPRMSHQPGVPETVCPYSGVVAPDNDFTHPDDLAAARKIVEHAARADMQEAIHGMFEDLGRKFSGSKSIKIKAGPRPVHKPVPRFVRSDLLRELICDECGRDYGVFAISLFCPDCGAPNIHLHFAREVMLVRDQVKLAHGLGEDQSELAYRLLGNAHEDVLTAFEATLKTVYLHKVAIRPAGSPDAKTVGNAFQNIGRGQQRFAEFDFDPYAVLSPAALAVLTLNIQKRHVIGHNLGVADAAFAEHAADSRLGETVPLVGDEILQFAEIGQMVVNGLDAWLANGSPPPVENSTTKAIVAPPTRETAAVKIGELGPLAVKIGLWIAKESTHGYSDFIPEDELIAAFPDASLDELAFAVAELSTDDFINTTSFVAKRLPRMTSNASLYITFDPYALGGDPAVDVVTLVDAVLAKKGTVGVEELHKETGWPLRRFNPAFAYLISQIEERRVLKGGTNEYPARGFYLNDQDRVELHRFASRMRP
;
A
#
# COMPACT_ATOMS: atom_id res chain seq x y z
N MET A 1 38.38 29.33 -32.55
CA MET A 1 38.89 28.70 -31.32
C MET A 1 37.97 29.15 -30.19
N GLN A 2 37.06 28.28 -29.73
CA GLN A 2 36.17 28.60 -28.62
C GLN A 2 36.96 28.42 -27.33
N LEU A 3 37.33 29.52 -26.68
CA LEU A 3 37.98 29.51 -25.38
C LEU A 3 36.91 29.15 -24.34
N GLY A 4 36.85 27.89 -23.93
CA GLY A 4 35.92 27.41 -22.90
C GLY A 4 36.62 26.41 -21.99
N ILE A 5 36.38 26.51 -20.69
CA ILE A 5 36.73 25.44 -19.75
C ILE A 5 35.60 24.42 -19.81
N PRO A 6 35.89 23.15 -20.16
CA PRO A 6 34.88 22.11 -20.15
C PRO A 6 34.35 21.92 -18.73
N LEU A 7 33.06 21.60 -18.61
CA LEU A 7 32.48 21.28 -17.31
C LEU A 7 33.15 20.02 -16.72
N PRO A 8 33.29 19.94 -15.39
CA PRO A 8 33.84 18.75 -14.74
C PRO A 8 33.01 17.51 -15.09
N GLN A 9 33.72 16.42 -15.41
CA GLN A 9 33.13 15.11 -15.68
C GLN A 9 33.42 14.12 -14.55
N THR A 10 32.51 13.18 -14.35
CA THR A 10 32.71 12.00 -13.52
C THR A 10 33.70 11.03 -14.20
N PRO A 11 34.23 10.01 -13.48
CA PRO A 11 35.05 8.96 -14.08
C PRO A 11 34.45 8.32 -15.33
N ASP A 12 33.13 8.14 -15.38
CA ASP A 12 32.42 7.58 -16.53
C ASP A 12 32.06 8.61 -17.62
N GLY A 13 32.57 9.84 -17.50
CA GLY A 13 32.45 10.89 -18.52
C GLY A 13 31.15 11.69 -18.46
N ARG A 14 30.36 11.58 -17.38
CA ARG A 14 29.08 12.29 -17.22
C ARG A 14 29.30 13.69 -16.66
N VAL A 15 28.53 14.65 -17.15
CA VAL A 15 28.58 16.05 -16.72
C VAL A 15 27.67 16.24 -15.51
N TYR A 16 28.20 16.87 -14.46
CA TYR A 16 27.44 17.18 -13.26
C TYR A 16 26.45 18.32 -13.49
N ARG A 17 25.22 18.18 -13.02
CA ARG A 17 24.13 19.15 -13.15
C ARG A 17 23.44 19.40 -11.82
N TYR A 18 22.97 20.62 -11.62
CA TYR A 18 22.32 21.09 -10.40
C TYR A 18 21.11 21.95 -10.72
N SER A 19 19.93 21.49 -10.34
CA SER A 19 18.67 22.14 -10.65
C SER A 19 18.60 23.57 -10.11
N PRO A 20 18.18 24.57 -10.91
CA PRO A 20 17.94 25.92 -10.43
C PRO A 20 16.71 25.99 -9.49
N ASN A 21 15.82 25.01 -9.52
CA ASN A 21 14.68 24.93 -8.62
C ASN A 21 15.13 24.54 -7.20
N GLU A 22 14.98 25.46 -6.24
CA GLU A 22 15.36 25.24 -4.85
C GLU A 22 14.49 24.22 -4.12
N HIS A 23 13.27 23.98 -4.61
CA HIS A 23 12.33 23.01 -4.07
C HIS A 23 12.50 21.60 -4.66
N ALA A 24 13.41 21.42 -5.62
CA ALA A 24 13.77 20.08 -6.08
C ALA A 24 14.61 19.39 -5.01
N HIS A 25 14.10 18.30 -4.42
CA HIS A 25 14.85 17.52 -3.44
C HIS A 25 14.90 16.06 -3.85
N PRO A 26 16.04 15.54 -4.37
CA PRO A 26 17.34 16.21 -4.56
C PRO A 26 17.37 17.27 -5.68
N ARG A 27 18.43 18.10 -5.72
CA ARG A 27 18.68 19.06 -6.83
C ARG A 27 19.61 18.53 -7.90
N HIS A 28 20.37 17.47 -7.62
CA HIS A 28 21.53 17.14 -8.41
C HIS A 28 21.43 15.81 -9.16
N PHE A 29 22.10 15.76 -10.30
CA PHE A 29 22.09 14.64 -11.23
C PHE A 29 23.30 14.74 -12.15
N VAL A 30 23.58 13.70 -12.90
CA VAL A 30 24.67 13.67 -13.90
C VAL A 30 24.11 13.30 -15.26
N MET A 31 24.64 13.91 -16.32
CA MET A 31 24.20 13.68 -17.70
C MET A 31 25.34 13.12 -18.53
N GLY A 32 25.12 11.94 -19.12
CA GLY A 32 26.01 11.31 -20.07
C GLY A 32 25.66 11.61 -21.53
N SER A 33 26.35 10.90 -22.41
CA SER A 33 26.08 10.94 -23.85
C SER A 33 24.86 10.09 -24.21
N ARG A 34 24.34 10.27 -25.42
CA ARG A 34 23.35 9.33 -25.97
C ARG A 34 24.05 8.01 -26.28
N VAL A 35 23.39 6.90 -25.99
CA VAL A 35 23.90 5.56 -26.30
C VAL A 35 24.15 5.43 -27.80
N GLU A 36 25.30 4.87 -28.15
CA GLU A 36 25.69 4.65 -29.54
C GLU A 36 24.68 3.71 -30.23
N GLY A 37 24.25 4.06 -31.46
CA GLY A 37 23.26 3.29 -32.21
C GLY A 37 21.80 3.53 -31.82
N PHE A 38 21.51 4.36 -30.80
CA PHE A 38 20.12 4.74 -30.49
C PHE A 38 19.55 5.64 -31.58
N SER A 39 18.49 5.18 -32.25
CA SER A 39 17.82 5.95 -33.30
C SER A 39 16.81 6.91 -32.67
N LEU A 40 17.08 8.22 -32.78
CA LEU A 40 16.12 9.22 -32.33
C LEU A 40 14.87 9.20 -33.20
N PRO A 41 13.67 9.36 -32.62
CA PRO A 41 12.46 9.48 -33.41
C PRO A 41 12.50 10.76 -34.26
N GLU A 42 12.00 10.69 -35.49
CA GLU A 42 11.97 11.83 -36.43
C GLU A 42 11.11 13.00 -35.92
N ALA A 43 10.14 12.71 -35.05
CA ALA A 43 9.29 13.67 -34.37
C ALA A 43 9.21 13.37 -32.87
N MET A 44 8.85 14.36 -32.06
CA MET A 44 8.62 14.17 -30.63
C MET A 44 7.54 13.13 -30.39
N THR A 45 7.78 12.20 -29.48
CA THR A 45 6.74 11.28 -29.00
C THR A 45 5.77 12.05 -28.09
N PRO A 46 4.52 11.58 -27.93
CA PRO A 46 3.54 12.20 -27.03
C PRO A 46 4.00 12.28 -25.56
N ARG A 47 5.05 11.54 -25.21
CA ARG A 47 5.62 11.46 -23.87
C ARG A 47 6.69 12.54 -23.63
N MET A 48 7.34 13.03 -24.68
CA MET A 48 8.40 14.04 -24.59
C MET A 48 7.82 15.45 -24.35
N SER A 49 8.52 16.26 -23.55
CA SER A 49 8.15 17.67 -23.36
C SER A 49 8.86 18.60 -24.36
N HIS A 50 10.03 18.23 -24.88
CA HIS A 50 10.72 18.91 -25.98
C HIS A 50 11.65 17.97 -26.76
N GLN A 51 12.21 18.47 -27.87
CA GLN A 51 13.13 17.70 -28.71
C GLN A 51 14.44 17.39 -27.96
N PRO A 52 14.93 16.14 -28.01
CA PRO A 52 16.19 15.79 -27.34
C PRO A 52 17.40 16.48 -28.01
N GLY A 53 18.40 16.87 -27.20
CA GLY A 53 19.63 17.49 -27.68
C GLY A 53 19.53 19.00 -27.95
N VAL A 54 18.46 19.66 -27.52
CA VAL A 54 18.38 21.13 -27.46
C VAL A 54 19.23 21.66 -26.28
N PRO A 55 19.67 22.93 -26.30
CA PRO A 55 20.47 23.52 -25.21
C PRO A 55 19.64 23.89 -23.96
N GLU A 56 18.68 23.03 -23.61
CA GLU A 56 17.82 23.12 -22.43
C GLU A 56 17.90 21.80 -21.68
N THR A 57 17.79 21.88 -20.36
CA THR A 57 17.83 20.72 -19.47
C THR A 57 16.54 20.66 -18.66
N VAL A 58 16.02 19.45 -18.45
CA VAL A 58 14.90 19.19 -17.54
C VAL A 58 15.45 18.76 -16.19
N CYS A 59 14.96 19.37 -15.12
CA CYS A 59 15.21 18.85 -13.78
C CYS A 59 14.51 17.48 -13.63
N PRO A 60 15.25 16.38 -13.41
CA PRO A 60 14.67 15.04 -13.38
C PRO A 60 13.72 14.83 -12.18
N TYR A 61 13.79 15.67 -11.14
CA TYR A 61 12.96 15.55 -9.92
C TYR A 61 11.77 16.51 -9.88
N SER A 62 11.83 17.67 -10.55
CA SER A 62 10.74 18.66 -10.49
C SER A 62 10.08 18.94 -11.84
N GLY A 63 10.71 18.56 -12.95
CA GLY A 63 10.22 18.85 -14.30
C GLY A 63 10.48 20.28 -14.78
N VAL A 64 11.12 21.14 -13.97
CA VAL A 64 11.50 22.50 -14.40
C VAL A 64 12.47 22.42 -15.57
N VAL A 65 12.17 23.19 -16.62
CA VAL A 65 13.01 23.34 -17.81
C VAL A 65 13.72 24.68 -17.75
N ALA A 66 15.03 24.68 -18.00
CA ALA A 66 15.83 25.91 -18.11
C ALA A 66 17.05 25.67 -19.03
N PRO A 67 17.71 26.73 -19.53
CA PRO A 67 18.93 26.59 -20.31
C PRO A 67 20.02 25.79 -19.57
N ASP A 68 20.85 25.05 -20.31
CA ASP A 68 21.91 24.20 -19.75
C ASP A 68 22.84 24.91 -18.75
N ASN A 69 23.10 26.20 -18.98
CA ASN A 69 23.96 27.01 -18.12
C ASN A 69 23.37 27.21 -16.73
N ASP A 70 22.04 27.27 -16.61
CA ASP A 70 21.33 27.46 -15.34
C ASP A 70 21.41 26.20 -14.46
N PHE A 71 21.75 25.05 -15.05
CA PHE A 71 22.00 23.80 -14.35
C PHE A 71 23.46 23.60 -13.94
N THR A 72 24.31 24.62 -14.06
CA THR A 72 25.72 24.52 -13.65
C THR A 72 25.84 24.65 -12.13
N HIS A 73 26.56 23.73 -11.48
CA HIS A 73 26.76 23.82 -10.05
C HIS A 73 27.63 25.04 -9.68
N PRO A 74 27.28 25.83 -8.65
CA PRO A 74 28.08 26.99 -8.22
C PRO A 74 29.54 26.66 -7.93
N ASP A 75 29.82 25.51 -7.30
CA ASP A 75 31.20 25.04 -7.07
C ASP A 75 31.98 24.75 -8.35
N ASP A 76 31.31 24.31 -9.42
CA ASP A 76 31.98 24.04 -10.70
C ASP A 76 32.42 25.36 -11.36
N LEU A 77 31.60 26.41 -11.24
CA LEU A 77 31.98 27.78 -11.64
C LEU A 77 33.16 28.29 -10.82
N ALA A 78 33.17 28.05 -9.50
CA ALA A 78 34.27 28.44 -8.63
C ALA A 78 35.56 27.66 -8.96
N ALA A 79 35.44 26.37 -9.26
CA ALA A 79 36.57 25.52 -9.68
C ALA A 79 37.14 25.99 -11.02
N ALA A 80 36.29 26.27 -12.02
CA ALA A 80 36.70 26.80 -13.31
C ALA A 80 37.47 28.12 -13.15
N ARG A 81 36.98 29.05 -12.30
CA ARG A 81 37.68 30.31 -11.99
C ARG A 81 39.08 30.06 -11.40
N LYS A 82 39.22 29.11 -10.47
CA LYS A 82 40.52 28.74 -9.88
C LYS A 82 41.48 28.16 -10.93
N ILE A 83 40.98 27.40 -11.90
CA ILE A 83 41.77 26.86 -13.01
C ILE A 83 42.27 28.00 -13.92
N VAL A 84 41.39 28.93 -14.32
CA VAL A 84 41.79 30.13 -15.09
C VAL A 84 42.84 30.93 -14.35
N GLU A 85 42.60 31.23 -13.06
CA GLU A 85 43.53 32.02 -12.25
C GLU A 85 44.90 31.34 -12.11
N HIS A 86 44.91 30.00 -11.97
CA HIS A 86 46.14 29.24 -11.93
C HIS A 86 46.91 29.32 -13.25
N ALA A 87 46.23 29.11 -14.39
CA ALA A 87 46.83 29.21 -15.72
C ALA A 87 47.39 30.62 -15.98
N ALA A 88 46.60 31.67 -15.69
CA ALA A 88 47.03 33.06 -15.86
C ALA A 88 48.26 33.40 -15.00
N ARG A 89 48.32 32.90 -13.75
CA ARG A 89 49.49 33.08 -12.88
C ARG A 89 50.72 32.33 -13.40
N ALA A 90 50.54 31.12 -13.93
CA ALA A 90 51.63 30.35 -14.52
C ALA A 90 52.20 31.06 -15.76
N ASP A 91 51.33 31.52 -16.67
CA ASP A 91 51.74 32.25 -17.89
C ASP A 91 52.46 33.57 -17.55
N MET A 92 51.95 34.32 -16.56
CA MET A 92 52.58 35.55 -16.10
C MET A 92 53.97 35.27 -15.49
N GLN A 93 54.11 34.22 -14.68
CA GLN A 93 55.39 33.83 -14.10
C GLN A 93 56.40 33.44 -15.18
N GLU A 94 55.96 32.68 -16.19
CA GLU A 94 56.81 32.27 -17.30
C GLU A 94 57.23 33.46 -18.16
N ALA A 95 56.30 34.36 -18.49
CA ALA A 95 56.58 35.57 -19.26
C ALA A 95 57.58 36.48 -18.54
N ILE A 96 57.37 36.74 -17.24
CA ILE A 96 58.29 37.52 -16.41
C ILE A 96 59.67 36.83 -16.36
N HIS A 97 59.70 35.52 -16.15
CA HIS A 97 60.94 34.76 -16.12
C HIS A 97 61.70 34.88 -17.44
N GLY A 98 61.03 34.67 -18.57
CA GLY A 98 61.59 34.83 -19.92
C GLY A 98 62.15 36.23 -20.17
N MET A 99 61.44 37.29 -19.74
CA MET A 99 61.93 38.66 -19.81
C MET A 99 63.23 38.86 -19.02
N PHE A 100 63.31 38.31 -17.80
CA PHE A 100 64.53 38.39 -16.98
C PHE A 100 65.68 37.56 -17.55
N GLU A 101 65.40 36.40 -18.16
CA GLU A 101 66.41 35.63 -18.88
C GLU A 101 66.95 36.43 -20.09
N ASP A 102 66.07 37.04 -20.88
CA ASP A 102 66.45 37.86 -22.03
C ASP A 102 67.28 39.09 -21.63
N LEU A 103 66.88 39.78 -20.55
CA LEU A 103 67.66 40.87 -19.96
C LEU A 103 69.02 40.36 -19.46
N GLY A 104 69.05 39.23 -18.76
CA GLY A 104 70.29 38.60 -18.31
C GLY A 104 71.23 38.28 -19.48
N ARG A 105 70.70 37.73 -20.58
CA ARG A 105 71.45 37.47 -21.82
C ARG A 105 72.03 38.76 -22.41
N LYS A 106 71.21 39.81 -22.55
CA LYS A 106 71.62 41.11 -23.11
C LYS A 106 72.67 41.84 -22.27
N PHE A 107 72.61 41.74 -20.94
CA PHE A 107 73.54 42.41 -20.04
C PHE A 107 74.77 41.56 -19.63
N SER A 108 74.90 40.33 -20.14
CA SER A 108 75.97 39.39 -19.76
C SER A 108 77.40 39.89 -20.08
N GLY A 109 77.56 40.78 -21.07
CA GLY A 109 78.84 41.40 -21.44
C GLY A 109 79.14 42.73 -20.75
N SER A 110 78.21 43.27 -19.95
CA SER A 110 78.38 44.57 -19.30
C SER A 110 79.17 44.45 -17.99
N LYS A 111 80.18 45.31 -17.79
CA LYS A 111 81.06 45.27 -16.59
C LYS A 111 80.42 45.93 -15.35
N SER A 112 79.33 46.68 -15.52
CA SER A 112 78.76 47.56 -14.48
C SER A 112 77.44 47.07 -13.91
N ILE A 113 76.69 46.21 -14.61
CA ILE A 113 75.36 45.74 -14.18
C ILE A 113 75.23 44.24 -14.48
N LYS A 114 74.96 43.44 -13.45
CA LYS A 114 74.78 41.98 -13.61
C LYS A 114 73.37 41.59 -13.23
N ILE A 115 72.53 41.32 -14.23
CA ILE A 115 71.17 40.82 -14.06
C ILE A 115 71.21 39.31 -14.17
N LYS A 116 70.77 38.60 -13.12
CA LYS A 116 70.59 37.15 -13.14
C LYS A 116 69.09 36.86 -13.05
N ALA A 117 68.60 36.00 -13.94
CA ALA A 117 67.28 35.40 -13.75
C ALA A 117 67.31 34.61 -12.42
N GLY A 118 66.23 34.74 -11.63
CA GLY A 118 66.04 33.96 -10.41
C GLY A 118 65.86 32.46 -10.71
N PRO A 119 65.63 31.62 -9.68
CA PRO A 119 65.29 30.22 -9.90
C PRO A 119 64.05 30.09 -10.81
N ARG A 120 64.00 29.05 -11.64
CA ARG A 120 62.84 28.75 -12.49
C ARG A 120 61.56 28.69 -11.64
N PRO A 121 60.43 29.18 -12.15
CA PRO A 121 59.15 29.04 -11.48
C PRO A 121 58.88 27.57 -11.14
N VAL A 122 58.51 27.28 -9.90
CA VAL A 122 58.06 25.93 -9.52
C VAL A 122 56.64 25.76 -10.05
N HIS A 123 56.45 24.85 -11.00
CA HIS A 123 55.11 24.51 -11.49
C HIS A 123 54.27 23.98 -10.32
N LYS A 124 53.27 24.77 -9.93
CA LYS A 124 52.27 24.30 -8.96
C LYS A 124 51.36 23.30 -9.67
N PRO A 125 50.92 22.23 -8.99
CA PRO A 125 49.92 21.34 -9.56
C PRO A 125 48.65 22.12 -9.92
N VAL A 126 48.11 21.84 -11.12
CA VAL A 126 46.82 22.41 -11.55
C VAL A 126 45.74 21.98 -10.54
N PRO A 127 44.88 22.89 -10.06
CA PRO A 127 43.75 22.53 -9.22
C PRO A 127 42.90 21.45 -9.89
N ARG A 128 42.73 20.31 -9.21
CA ARG A 128 41.87 19.23 -9.67
C ARG A 128 40.55 19.27 -8.90
N PHE A 129 39.48 19.09 -9.62
CA PHE A 129 38.14 19.00 -9.09
C PHE A 129 37.52 17.71 -9.62
N VAL A 130 36.98 16.89 -8.72
CA VAL A 130 36.48 15.55 -9.06
C VAL A 130 35.04 15.45 -8.58
N ARG A 131 34.19 14.89 -9.42
CA ARG A 131 32.82 14.47 -9.09
C ARG A 131 32.75 12.95 -9.14
N SER A 132 31.90 12.36 -8.32
CA SER A 132 31.63 10.92 -8.35
C SER A 132 30.40 10.64 -9.20
N ASP A 133 30.36 9.48 -9.84
CA ASP A 133 29.14 8.92 -10.43
C ASP A 133 28.10 8.63 -9.35
N LEU A 134 26.85 8.51 -9.80
CA LEU A 134 25.69 8.35 -8.91
C LEU A 134 25.23 6.90 -8.95
N LEU A 135 24.75 6.39 -7.81
CA LEU A 135 24.40 4.98 -7.65
C LEU A 135 23.32 4.49 -8.62
N ARG A 136 22.43 5.38 -9.07
CA ARG A 136 21.33 5.03 -9.96
C ARG A 136 21.55 5.65 -11.33
N GLU A 137 22.07 4.83 -12.23
CA GLU A 137 22.29 5.14 -13.64
C GLU A 137 21.15 4.57 -14.49
N LEU A 138 20.74 5.32 -15.50
CA LEU A 138 19.60 5.06 -16.34
C LEU A 138 19.88 5.49 -17.78
N ILE A 139 19.24 4.79 -18.71
CA ILE A 139 19.21 5.14 -20.12
C ILE A 139 17.76 5.42 -20.45
N CYS A 140 17.47 6.62 -20.95
CA CYS A 140 16.12 6.96 -21.38
C CYS A 140 15.73 6.10 -22.60
N ASP A 141 14.60 5.45 -22.50
CA ASP A 141 13.96 4.62 -23.51
C ASP A 141 13.30 5.42 -24.65
N GLU A 142 13.10 6.73 -24.47
CA GLU A 142 12.53 7.63 -25.48
C GLU A 142 13.61 8.32 -26.34
N CYS A 143 14.75 8.69 -25.75
CA CYS A 143 15.79 9.45 -26.43
C CYS A 143 17.21 8.89 -26.31
N GLY A 144 17.40 7.75 -25.63
CA GLY A 144 18.70 7.08 -25.48
C GLY A 144 19.70 7.81 -24.59
N ARG A 145 19.29 8.87 -23.87
CA ARG A 145 20.19 9.63 -22.99
C ARG A 145 20.62 8.77 -21.81
N ASP A 146 21.93 8.61 -21.61
CA ASP A 146 22.50 8.12 -20.35
C ASP A 146 22.54 9.24 -19.30
N TYR A 147 22.13 8.95 -18.07
CA TYR A 147 22.14 9.90 -16.96
C TYR A 147 22.10 9.16 -15.61
N GLY A 148 22.50 9.85 -14.56
CA GLY A 148 22.49 9.33 -13.19
C GLY A 148 21.75 10.25 -12.24
N VAL A 149 21.12 9.67 -11.22
CA VAL A 149 20.30 10.37 -10.21
C VAL A 149 20.49 9.76 -8.82
N PHE A 150 20.10 10.49 -7.77
CA PHE A 150 20.20 10.02 -6.37
C PHE A 150 18.99 9.24 -5.90
N ALA A 151 17.83 9.68 -6.37
CA ALA A 151 16.54 9.17 -5.94
C ALA A 151 15.74 8.77 -7.19
N ILE A 152 14.52 8.30 -6.95
CA ILE A 152 13.55 8.13 -8.03
C ILE A 152 13.36 9.48 -8.72
N SER A 153 13.66 9.52 -10.01
CA SER A 153 13.40 10.66 -10.87
C SER A 153 12.11 10.45 -11.62
N LEU A 154 11.44 11.55 -11.95
CA LEU A 154 10.17 11.57 -12.65
C LEU A 154 10.35 11.70 -14.15
N PHE A 155 11.40 12.42 -14.59
CA PHE A 155 11.57 12.83 -15.98
C PHE A 155 12.99 12.60 -16.49
N CYS A 156 13.12 12.33 -17.79
CA CYS A 156 14.41 12.35 -18.49
C CYS A 156 14.98 13.79 -18.50
N PRO A 157 16.26 14.00 -18.17
CA PRO A 157 16.85 15.33 -18.16
C PRO A 157 17.06 15.96 -19.55
N ASP A 158 16.89 15.19 -20.63
CA ASP A 158 17.11 15.63 -22.02
C ASP A 158 15.81 15.82 -22.81
N CYS A 159 14.90 14.84 -22.83
CA CYS A 159 13.62 14.97 -23.57
C CYS A 159 12.40 15.26 -22.68
N GLY A 160 12.58 15.24 -21.35
CA GLY A 160 11.52 15.44 -20.37
C GLY A 160 10.46 14.35 -20.27
N ALA A 161 10.63 13.23 -20.99
CA ALA A 161 9.67 12.13 -20.90
C ALA A 161 9.64 11.50 -19.50
N PRO A 162 8.45 11.14 -18.99
CA PRO A 162 8.35 10.39 -17.74
C PRO A 162 9.09 9.06 -17.80
N ASN A 163 9.76 8.69 -16.71
CA ASN A 163 10.68 7.54 -16.68
C ASN A 163 10.62 6.73 -15.37
N ILE A 164 9.58 6.94 -14.55
CA ILE A 164 9.45 6.20 -13.27
C ILE A 164 9.35 4.70 -13.49
N HIS A 165 8.85 4.27 -14.65
CA HIS A 165 8.78 2.85 -14.99
C HIS A 165 10.18 2.23 -15.14
N LEU A 166 11.17 2.94 -15.69
CA LEU A 166 12.57 2.49 -15.77
C LEU A 166 13.18 2.34 -14.37
N HIS A 167 12.86 3.29 -13.49
CA HIS A 167 13.29 3.25 -12.11
C HIS A 167 12.82 2.01 -11.39
N PHE A 168 11.55 1.64 -11.54
CA PHE A 168 11.01 0.46 -10.90
C PHE A 168 11.47 -0.83 -11.58
N ALA A 169 11.57 -0.85 -12.92
CA ALA A 169 12.06 -2.00 -13.67
C ALA A 169 13.49 -2.39 -13.28
N ARG A 170 14.35 -1.41 -13.01
CA ARG A 170 15.69 -1.65 -12.46
C ARG A 170 15.64 -2.32 -11.08
N GLU A 171 14.71 -1.91 -10.21
CA GLU A 171 14.54 -2.57 -8.89
C GLU A 171 14.02 -3.99 -9.05
N VAL A 172 13.09 -4.25 -9.98
CA VAL A 172 12.64 -5.60 -10.31
C VAL A 172 13.81 -6.49 -10.77
N MET A 173 14.77 -5.94 -11.52
CA MET A 173 15.98 -6.67 -11.92
C MET A 173 16.89 -7.01 -10.72
N LEU A 174 17.09 -6.08 -9.79
CA LEU A 174 17.89 -6.31 -8.57
C LEU A 174 17.24 -7.35 -7.65
N VAL A 175 15.92 -7.25 -7.45
CA VAL A 175 15.11 -8.24 -6.72
C VAL A 175 15.24 -9.62 -7.36
N ARG A 176 15.21 -9.69 -8.70
CA ARG A 176 15.41 -10.95 -9.42
C ARG A 176 16.79 -11.55 -9.18
N ASP A 177 17.84 -10.74 -9.12
CA ASP A 177 19.18 -11.23 -8.83
C ASP A 177 19.34 -11.66 -7.37
N GLN A 178 18.69 -10.98 -6.41
CA GLN A 178 18.62 -11.43 -5.02
C GLN A 178 17.91 -12.78 -4.88
N VAL A 179 16.78 -12.98 -5.57
CA VAL A 179 16.07 -14.27 -5.58
C VAL A 179 16.94 -15.37 -6.19
N LYS A 180 17.64 -15.10 -7.30
CA LYS A 180 18.60 -16.05 -7.89
C LYS A 180 19.72 -16.41 -6.93
N LEU A 181 20.29 -15.41 -6.24
CA LEU A 181 21.34 -15.64 -5.24
C LEU A 181 20.81 -16.53 -4.11
N ALA A 182 19.62 -16.25 -3.58
CA ALA A 182 19.01 -17.05 -2.53
C ALA A 182 18.79 -18.51 -2.96
N HIS A 183 18.27 -18.75 -4.16
CA HIS A 183 18.07 -20.10 -4.70
C HIS A 183 19.38 -20.84 -5.01
N GLY A 184 20.49 -20.12 -5.19
CA GLY A 184 21.81 -20.70 -5.43
C GLY A 184 22.52 -21.19 -4.16
N LEU A 185 21.97 -20.90 -2.97
CA LEU A 185 22.55 -21.31 -1.69
C LEU A 185 22.17 -22.76 -1.35
N GLY A 186 23.08 -23.47 -0.68
CA GLY A 186 22.84 -24.82 -0.18
C GLY A 186 21.90 -24.86 1.03
N GLU A 187 21.42 -26.06 1.38
CA GLU A 187 20.54 -26.27 2.55
C GLU A 187 21.16 -25.80 3.88
N ASP A 188 22.50 -25.87 3.98
CA ASP A 188 23.30 -25.39 5.12
C ASP A 188 23.26 -23.87 5.31
N GLN A 189 22.79 -23.13 4.29
CA GLN A 189 22.66 -21.67 4.28
C GLN A 189 21.20 -21.21 4.17
N SER A 190 20.25 -22.05 4.57
CA SER A 190 18.80 -21.78 4.52
C SER A 190 18.38 -20.48 5.22
N GLU A 191 18.97 -20.13 6.36
CA GLU A 191 18.69 -18.85 7.04
C GLU A 191 19.12 -17.64 6.20
N LEU A 192 20.30 -17.72 5.56
CA LEU A 192 20.77 -16.66 4.68
C LEU A 192 19.89 -16.53 3.44
N ALA A 193 19.48 -17.65 2.85
CA ALA A 193 18.53 -17.67 1.73
C ALA A 193 17.20 -17.00 2.13
N TYR A 194 16.65 -17.34 3.30
CA TYR A 194 15.43 -16.74 3.82
C TYR A 194 15.57 -15.22 4.02
N ARG A 195 16.69 -14.75 4.60
CA ARG A 195 16.96 -13.31 4.77
C ARG A 195 17.10 -12.57 3.43
N LEU A 196 17.75 -13.18 2.44
CA LEU A 196 17.85 -12.60 1.10
C LEU A 196 16.47 -12.46 0.44
N LEU A 197 15.60 -13.47 0.58
CA LEU A 197 14.22 -13.39 0.10
C LEU A 197 13.39 -12.35 0.86
N GLY A 198 13.59 -12.23 2.17
CA GLY A 198 12.96 -11.20 2.99
C GLY A 198 13.35 -9.78 2.55
N ASN A 199 14.64 -9.56 2.31
CA ASN A 199 15.16 -8.30 1.77
C ASN A 199 14.59 -8.03 0.37
N ALA A 200 14.56 -9.03 -0.51
CA ALA A 200 14.00 -8.89 -1.85
C ALA A 200 12.52 -8.49 -1.82
N HIS A 201 11.74 -9.07 -0.92
CA HIS A 201 10.36 -8.67 -0.69
C HIS A 201 10.25 -7.21 -0.18
N GLU A 202 11.08 -6.82 0.80
CA GLU A 202 11.09 -5.45 1.33
C GLU A 202 11.54 -4.40 0.30
N ASP A 203 12.50 -4.75 -0.56
CA ASP A 203 12.99 -3.89 -1.63
C ASP A 203 11.89 -3.60 -2.67
N VAL A 204 11.09 -4.61 -3.05
CA VAL A 204 9.90 -4.40 -3.91
C VAL A 204 8.95 -3.39 -3.28
N LEU A 205 8.56 -3.60 -2.01
CA LEU A 205 7.59 -2.73 -1.34
C LEU A 205 8.14 -1.31 -1.14
N THR A 206 9.41 -1.19 -0.78
CA THR A 206 10.06 0.11 -0.54
C THR A 206 10.16 0.91 -1.84
N ALA A 207 10.58 0.27 -2.93
CA ALA A 207 10.60 0.90 -4.25
C ALA A 207 9.19 1.29 -4.71
N PHE A 208 8.19 0.45 -4.44
CA PHE A 208 6.80 0.67 -4.83
C PHE A 208 6.20 1.88 -4.12
N GLU A 209 6.32 1.91 -2.78
CA GLU A 209 5.88 3.03 -1.95
C GLU A 209 6.62 4.33 -2.32
N ALA A 210 7.94 4.27 -2.48
CA ALA A 210 8.73 5.45 -2.81
C ALA A 210 8.31 6.02 -4.18
N THR A 211 8.00 5.16 -5.16
CA THR A 211 7.51 5.58 -6.48
C THR A 211 6.16 6.28 -6.38
N LEU A 212 5.16 5.62 -5.77
CA LEU A 212 3.82 6.20 -5.54
C LEU A 212 3.91 7.55 -4.81
N LYS A 213 4.73 7.61 -3.76
CA LYS A 213 4.94 8.83 -2.98
C LYS A 213 5.57 9.95 -3.78
N THR A 214 6.55 9.64 -4.61
CA THR A 214 7.23 10.63 -5.45
C THR A 214 6.26 11.23 -6.46
N VAL A 215 5.46 10.39 -7.12
CA VAL A 215 4.44 10.83 -8.08
C VAL A 215 3.36 11.68 -7.39
N TYR A 216 2.84 11.21 -6.25
CA TYR A 216 1.82 11.92 -5.49
C TYR A 216 2.31 13.32 -5.07
N LEU A 217 3.52 13.40 -4.49
CA LEU A 217 4.08 14.68 -4.04
C LEU A 217 4.33 15.64 -5.20
N HIS A 218 4.76 15.13 -6.36
CA HIS A 218 4.87 15.95 -7.56
C HIS A 218 3.51 16.51 -8.00
N LYS A 219 2.47 15.68 -8.05
CA LYS A 219 1.11 16.12 -8.42
C LYS A 219 0.54 17.14 -7.42
N VAL A 220 0.84 16.99 -6.13
CA VAL A 220 0.53 17.99 -5.10
C VAL A 220 1.26 19.31 -5.39
N ALA A 221 2.55 19.26 -5.69
CA ALA A 221 3.39 20.46 -5.88
C ALA A 221 2.97 21.30 -7.10
N ILE A 222 2.38 20.68 -8.12
CA ILE A 222 1.90 21.38 -9.33
C ILE A 222 0.42 21.81 -9.25
N ARG A 223 -0.24 21.64 -8.10
CA ARG A 223 -1.62 22.10 -7.91
C ARG A 223 -1.72 23.62 -8.06
N PRO A 224 -2.87 24.16 -8.52
CA PRO A 224 -3.10 25.59 -8.59
C PRO A 224 -2.89 26.29 -7.24
N ALA A 225 -2.38 27.53 -7.28
CA ALA A 225 -2.21 28.35 -6.09
C ALA A 225 -3.56 28.52 -5.34
N GLY A 226 -3.53 28.32 -4.02
CA GLY A 226 -4.73 28.34 -3.16
C GLY A 226 -5.38 26.98 -2.93
N SER A 227 -4.81 25.90 -3.49
CA SER A 227 -5.21 24.53 -3.13
C SER A 227 -4.91 24.24 -1.65
N PRO A 228 -5.72 23.42 -0.95
CA PRO A 228 -5.46 23.04 0.43
C PRO A 228 -4.09 22.38 0.60
N ASP A 229 -3.42 22.67 1.72
CA ASP A 229 -2.15 22.02 2.05
C ASP A 229 -2.31 20.50 2.06
N ALA A 230 -1.38 19.81 1.42
CA ALA A 230 -1.36 18.36 1.42
C ALA A 230 -1.11 17.84 2.85
N LYS A 231 -2.01 16.98 3.31
CA LYS A 231 -1.78 16.23 4.56
C LYS A 231 -0.51 15.38 4.43
N THR A 232 0.18 15.18 5.54
CA THR A 232 1.35 14.30 5.60
C THR A 232 1.00 12.90 5.06
N VAL A 233 1.81 12.43 4.12
CA VAL A 233 1.59 11.15 3.43
C VAL A 233 1.85 9.96 4.35
N GLY A 234 2.84 10.06 5.24
CA GLY A 234 3.25 8.96 6.11
C GLY A 234 3.56 7.70 5.31
N ASN A 235 2.99 6.57 5.77
CA ASN A 235 3.04 5.24 5.13
C ASN A 235 1.74 4.91 4.35
N ALA A 236 1.02 5.92 3.83
CA ALA A 236 -0.28 5.71 3.20
C ALA A 236 -0.25 4.74 2.01
N PHE A 237 0.90 4.59 1.34
CA PHE A 237 1.05 3.70 0.18
C PHE A 237 1.48 2.27 0.54
N GLN A 238 1.63 1.97 1.84
CA GLN A 238 1.69 0.60 2.36
C GLN A 238 0.30 0.06 2.72
N ASN A 239 -0.76 0.68 2.21
CA ASN A 239 -2.13 0.23 2.36
C ASN A 239 -2.91 0.65 1.12
N ILE A 240 -3.52 -0.32 0.44
CA ILE A 240 -4.20 -0.07 -0.83
C ILE A 240 -5.33 0.95 -0.68
N GLY A 241 -6.22 0.77 0.30
CA GLY A 241 -7.35 1.67 0.51
C GLY A 241 -6.92 3.10 0.85
N ARG A 242 -5.90 3.27 1.70
CA ARG A 242 -5.33 4.60 1.98
C ARG A 242 -4.65 5.20 0.75
N GLY A 243 -3.96 4.39 -0.05
CA GLY A 243 -3.37 4.81 -1.31
C GLY A 243 -4.43 5.30 -2.32
N GLN A 244 -5.52 4.55 -2.48
CA GLN A 244 -6.66 4.95 -3.33
C GLN A 244 -7.25 6.28 -2.88
N GLN A 245 -7.48 6.46 -1.58
CA GLN A 245 -8.00 7.73 -1.03
C GLN A 245 -7.09 8.92 -1.34
N ARG A 246 -5.76 8.72 -1.41
CA ARG A 246 -4.81 9.78 -1.76
C ARG A 246 -4.90 10.15 -3.23
N PHE A 247 -4.89 9.18 -4.13
CA PHE A 247 -4.94 9.47 -5.56
C PHE A 247 -6.33 9.89 -6.05
N ALA A 248 -7.40 9.54 -5.32
CA ALA A 248 -8.74 10.04 -5.55
C ALA A 248 -8.84 11.57 -5.43
N GLU A 249 -7.92 12.24 -4.72
CA GLU A 249 -7.82 13.71 -4.72
C GLU A 249 -7.50 14.30 -6.12
N PHE A 250 -7.11 13.45 -7.08
CA PHE A 250 -6.79 13.80 -8.46
C PHE A 250 -7.65 13.03 -9.48
N ASP A 251 -8.78 12.46 -9.07
CA ASP A 251 -9.65 11.62 -9.90
C ASP A 251 -8.91 10.46 -10.59
N PHE A 252 -7.94 9.87 -9.88
CA PHE A 252 -7.09 8.80 -10.39
C PHE A 252 -7.05 7.62 -9.41
N ASP A 253 -7.12 6.39 -9.92
CA ASP A 253 -6.85 5.18 -9.15
C ASP A 253 -5.63 4.46 -9.75
N PRO A 254 -4.47 4.43 -9.05
CA PRO A 254 -3.28 3.74 -9.53
C PRO A 254 -3.46 2.22 -9.66
N TYR A 255 -4.43 1.63 -8.96
CA TYR A 255 -4.64 0.19 -8.94
C TYR A 255 -5.70 -0.29 -9.93
N ALA A 256 -6.37 0.63 -10.65
CA ALA A 256 -7.43 0.28 -11.61
C ALA A 256 -6.95 -0.59 -12.79
N VAL A 257 -5.64 -0.62 -13.05
CA VAL A 257 -5.02 -1.51 -14.06
C VAL A 257 -5.00 -2.97 -13.62
N LEU A 258 -5.18 -3.26 -12.33
CA LEU A 258 -5.05 -4.60 -11.76
C LEU A 258 -6.36 -5.38 -11.85
N SER A 259 -6.26 -6.67 -12.20
CA SER A 259 -7.36 -7.61 -12.02
C SER A 259 -7.63 -7.86 -10.53
N PRO A 260 -8.82 -8.36 -10.15
CA PRO A 260 -9.11 -8.70 -8.75
C PRO A 260 -8.09 -9.67 -8.12
N ALA A 261 -7.60 -10.64 -8.91
CA ALA A 261 -6.55 -11.56 -8.49
C ALA A 261 -5.21 -10.84 -8.23
N ALA A 262 -4.80 -9.96 -9.14
CA ALA A 262 -3.58 -9.18 -8.99
C ALA A 262 -3.64 -8.24 -7.76
N LEU A 263 -4.80 -7.61 -7.55
CA LEU A 263 -5.05 -6.75 -6.40
C LEU A 263 -4.98 -7.53 -5.09
N ALA A 264 -5.49 -8.76 -5.05
CA ALA A 264 -5.39 -9.64 -3.89
C ALA A 264 -3.93 -10.02 -3.58
N VAL A 265 -3.14 -10.40 -4.60
CA VAL A 265 -1.69 -10.67 -4.46
C VAL A 265 -0.97 -9.44 -3.92
N LEU A 266 -1.21 -8.26 -4.49
CA LEU A 266 -0.59 -7.01 -4.06
C LEU A 266 -0.92 -6.71 -2.58
N THR A 267 -2.19 -6.84 -2.22
CA THR A 267 -2.67 -6.59 -0.85
C THR A 267 -2.01 -7.52 0.16
N LEU A 268 -1.95 -8.82 -0.14
CA LEU A 268 -1.33 -9.81 0.75
C LEU A 268 0.16 -9.53 0.96
N ASN A 269 0.91 -9.24 -0.11
CA ASN A 269 2.34 -8.99 0.00
C ASN A 269 2.65 -7.68 0.76
N ILE A 270 1.83 -6.64 0.59
CA ILE A 270 1.96 -5.43 1.42
C ILE A 270 1.78 -5.77 2.92
N GLN A 271 0.84 -6.66 3.27
CA GLN A 271 0.62 -7.11 4.65
C GLN A 271 1.77 -7.99 5.16
N LYS A 272 2.36 -8.86 4.32
CA LYS A 272 3.51 -9.72 4.66
C LYS A 272 4.69 -8.94 5.25
N ARG A 273 4.90 -7.68 4.83
CA ARG A 273 5.97 -6.82 5.36
C ARG A 273 5.93 -6.65 6.87
N HIS A 274 4.74 -6.53 7.47
CA HIS A 274 4.65 -6.36 8.93
C HIS A 274 5.29 -7.56 9.66
N VAL A 275 5.05 -8.76 9.14
CA VAL A 275 5.61 -9.99 9.68
C VAL A 275 7.10 -10.13 9.37
N ILE A 276 7.51 -9.91 8.12
CA ILE A 276 8.92 -10.08 7.69
C ILE A 276 9.82 -9.03 8.38
N GLY A 277 9.40 -7.76 8.37
CA GLY A 277 10.22 -6.63 8.83
C GLY A 277 10.19 -6.37 10.34
N HIS A 278 9.14 -6.78 11.05
CA HIS A 278 8.99 -6.47 12.48
C HIS A 278 8.86 -7.70 13.39
N ASN A 279 8.46 -8.86 12.88
CA ASN A 279 8.27 -10.07 13.68
C ASN A 279 9.27 -11.18 13.36
N LEU A 280 10.42 -10.86 12.76
CA LEU A 280 11.43 -11.85 12.33
C LEU A 280 10.86 -12.94 11.41
N GLY A 281 9.84 -12.59 10.61
CA GLY A 281 9.14 -13.53 9.75
C GLY A 281 8.14 -14.43 10.48
N VAL A 282 7.87 -14.23 11.78
CA VAL A 282 6.90 -15.01 12.56
C VAL A 282 5.50 -14.38 12.45
N ALA A 283 4.52 -15.15 11.99
CA ALA A 283 3.15 -14.68 11.85
C ALA A 283 2.54 -14.28 13.20
N ASP A 284 2.02 -13.05 13.27
CA ASP A 284 1.21 -12.56 14.41
C ASP A 284 -0.28 -12.86 14.20
N ALA A 285 -1.11 -12.49 15.17
CA ALA A 285 -2.55 -12.77 15.13
C ALA A 285 -3.24 -12.06 13.96
N ALA A 286 -2.86 -10.81 13.67
CA ALA A 286 -3.45 -10.03 12.59
C ALA A 286 -3.09 -10.60 11.21
N PHE A 287 -1.85 -11.03 11.01
CA PHE A 287 -1.41 -11.63 9.76
C PHE A 287 -1.95 -13.07 9.59
N ALA A 288 -1.93 -13.87 10.66
CA ALA A 288 -2.55 -15.19 10.67
C ALA A 288 -4.07 -15.13 10.46
N GLU A 289 -4.72 -13.98 10.72
CA GLU A 289 -6.12 -13.73 10.37
C GLU A 289 -6.36 -13.61 8.86
N HIS A 290 -5.39 -13.09 8.10
CA HIS A 290 -5.54 -12.74 6.68
C HIS A 290 -4.88 -13.71 5.70
N ALA A 291 -3.87 -14.47 6.11
CA ALA A 291 -3.16 -15.42 5.25
C ALA A 291 -3.59 -16.87 5.51
N ALA A 292 -4.17 -17.54 4.52
CA ALA A 292 -4.72 -18.91 4.65
C ALA A 292 -3.67 -19.94 5.11
N ASP A 293 -2.43 -19.81 4.65
CA ASP A 293 -1.34 -20.75 4.90
C ASP A 293 -0.46 -20.36 6.09
N SER A 294 -0.82 -19.32 6.85
CA SER A 294 -0.01 -18.84 7.98
C SER A 294 -0.69 -19.10 9.31
N ARG A 295 0.03 -19.74 10.22
CA ARG A 295 -0.42 -20.00 11.59
C ARG A 295 0.30 -19.09 12.57
N LEU A 296 -0.42 -18.62 13.58
CA LEU A 296 0.14 -17.79 14.65
C LEU A 296 1.38 -18.47 15.25
N GLY A 297 2.50 -17.74 15.29
CA GLY A 297 3.76 -18.23 15.87
C GLY A 297 4.63 -19.09 14.93
N GLU A 298 4.21 -19.34 13.69
CA GLU A 298 5.03 -20.00 12.67
C GLU A 298 5.74 -18.99 11.76
N THR A 299 6.88 -19.39 11.19
CA THR A 299 7.59 -18.59 10.19
C THR A 299 6.81 -18.59 8.88
N VAL A 300 6.55 -17.40 8.34
CA VAL A 300 5.86 -17.22 7.06
C VAL A 300 6.78 -17.70 5.94
N PRO A 301 6.32 -18.62 5.06
CA PRO A 301 7.13 -19.05 3.93
C PRO A 301 7.35 -17.89 2.95
N LEU A 302 8.60 -17.74 2.51
CA LEU A 302 8.98 -16.81 1.43
C LEU A 302 9.36 -17.63 0.21
N VAL A 303 8.60 -17.46 -0.87
CA VAL A 303 8.81 -18.16 -2.14
C VAL A 303 9.29 -17.14 -3.16
N GLY A 304 10.43 -17.40 -3.81
CA GLY A 304 11.01 -16.48 -4.79
C GLY A 304 10.06 -16.11 -5.92
N ASP A 305 9.30 -17.09 -6.45
CA ASP A 305 8.32 -16.84 -7.51
C ASP A 305 7.17 -15.91 -7.07
N GLU A 306 6.74 -15.96 -5.80
CA GLU A 306 5.73 -15.03 -5.26
C GLU A 306 6.28 -13.60 -5.16
N ILE A 307 7.54 -13.45 -4.75
CA ILE A 307 8.21 -12.15 -4.67
C ILE A 307 8.36 -11.54 -6.08
N LEU A 308 8.73 -12.36 -7.06
CA LEU A 308 8.81 -11.92 -8.46
C LEU A 308 7.44 -11.52 -9.01
N GLN A 309 6.38 -12.28 -8.71
CA GLN A 309 5.02 -11.91 -9.09
C GLN A 309 4.58 -10.60 -8.42
N PHE A 310 4.92 -10.39 -7.15
CA PHE A 310 4.67 -9.12 -6.46
C PHE A 310 5.39 -7.96 -7.15
N ALA A 311 6.65 -8.14 -7.53
CA ALA A 311 7.43 -7.15 -8.28
C ALA A 311 6.81 -6.84 -9.65
N GLU A 312 6.35 -7.86 -10.39
CA GLU A 312 5.69 -7.70 -11.69
C GLU A 312 4.35 -6.96 -11.58
N ILE A 313 3.53 -7.27 -10.57
CA ILE A 313 2.28 -6.56 -10.29
C ILE A 313 2.56 -5.11 -9.90
N GLY A 314 3.60 -4.86 -9.10
CA GLY A 314 4.08 -3.50 -8.81
C GLY A 314 4.44 -2.73 -10.09
N GLN A 315 5.10 -3.38 -11.05
CA GLN A 315 5.46 -2.78 -12.33
C GLN A 315 4.22 -2.39 -13.15
N MET A 316 3.14 -3.19 -13.12
CA MET A 316 1.89 -2.85 -13.82
C MET A 316 1.30 -1.53 -13.30
N VAL A 317 1.25 -1.35 -11.98
CA VAL A 317 0.78 -0.12 -11.35
C VAL A 317 1.71 1.06 -11.67
N VAL A 318 3.02 0.85 -11.62
CA VAL A 318 3.99 1.90 -11.98
C VAL A 318 3.88 2.31 -13.44
N ASN A 319 3.64 1.38 -14.36
CA ASN A 319 3.40 1.69 -15.77
C ASN A 319 2.13 2.54 -15.94
N GLY A 320 1.07 2.27 -15.17
CA GLY A 320 -0.14 3.09 -15.14
C GLY A 320 0.11 4.51 -14.62
N LEU A 321 0.90 4.65 -13.55
CA LEU A 321 1.32 5.95 -13.02
C LEU A 321 2.19 6.73 -14.02
N ASP A 322 3.10 6.04 -14.69
CA ASP A 322 4.00 6.61 -15.67
C ASP A 322 3.21 7.13 -16.88
N ALA A 323 2.25 6.33 -17.37
CA ALA A 323 1.32 6.75 -18.40
C ALA A 323 0.51 7.97 -17.96
N TRP A 324 0.06 8.03 -16.71
CA TRP A 324 -0.66 9.18 -16.17
C TRP A 324 0.19 10.46 -16.09
N LEU A 325 1.50 10.34 -15.82
CA LEU A 325 2.43 11.46 -15.95
C LEU A 325 2.59 11.91 -17.41
N ALA A 326 2.49 10.97 -18.36
CA ALA A 326 2.57 11.22 -19.79
C ALA A 326 1.20 11.43 -20.46
N ASN A 327 0.22 11.99 -19.75
CA ASN A 327 -1.12 12.30 -20.26
C ASN A 327 -1.85 11.09 -20.91
N GLY A 328 -1.66 9.90 -20.34
CA GLY A 328 -2.25 8.64 -20.80
C GLY A 328 -1.41 7.85 -21.80
N SER A 329 -0.26 8.38 -22.24
CA SER A 329 0.61 7.67 -23.20
C SER A 329 1.44 6.60 -22.48
N PRO A 330 1.26 5.30 -22.77
CA PRO A 330 1.93 4.23 -22.04
C PRO A 330 3.45 4.23 -22.30
N PRO A 331 4.27 3.78 -21.34
CA PRO A 331 5.70 3.63 -21.57
C PRO A 331 6.00 2.54 -22.62
N PRO A 332 7.16 2.61 -23.29
CA PRO A 332 7.72 1.48 -24.02
C PRO A 332 7.86 0.26 -23.11
N VAL A 333 7.06 -0.79 -23.34
CA VAL A 333 7.16 -2.05 -22.58
C VAL A 333 7.79 -3.11 -23.48
N GLU A 334 9.08 -3.40 -23.29
CA GLU A 334 9.74 -4.46 -24.05
C GLU A 334 9.51 -5.87 -23.48
N ASN A 335 9.14 -6.00 -22.19
CA ASN A 335 9.05 -7.30 -21.53
C ASN A 335 7.90 -7.35 -20.50
N SER A 336 6.67 -7.56 -20.96
CA SER A 336 5.59 -8.04 -20.08
C SER A 336 5.68 -9.56 -20.01
N THR A 337 5.93 -10.11 -18.83
CA THR A 337 5.92 -11.55 -18.61
C THR A 337 4.49 -12.09 -18.75
N THR A 338 4.31 -13.07 -19.63
CA THR A 338 3.01 -13.73 -19.90
C THR A 338 2.61 -14.77 -18.84
N LYS A 339 3.27 -14.77 -17.67
CA LYS A 339 2.94 -15.73 -16.61
C LYS A 339 1.57 -15.40 -16.04
N ALA A 340 0.72 -16.42 -15.90
CA ALA A 340 -0.59 -16.25 -15.28
C ALA A 340 -0.41 -15.85 -13.81
N ILE A 341 -1.20 -14.87 -13.37
CA ILE A 341 -1.24 -14.44 -11.97
C ILE A 341 -1.88 -15.56 -11.16
N VAL A 342 -1.17 -16.00 -10.11
CA VAL A 342 -1.64 -17.00 -9.16
C VAL A 342 -2.22 -16.23 -7.98
N ALA A 343 -3.54 -16.22 -7.85
CA ALA A 343 -4.19 -15.57 -6.72
C ALA A 343 -3.78 -16.25 -5.39
N PRO A 344 -3.66 -15.50 -4.29
CA PRO A 344 -3.41 -16.11 -3.00
C PRO A 344 -4.56 -17.04 -2.62
N PRO A 345 -4.28 -18.16 -1.92
CA PRO A 345 -5.31 -19.07 -1.47
C PRO A 345 -6.30 -18.31 -0.59
N THR A 346 -7.58 -18.43 -0.90
CA THR A 346 -8.65 -17.77 -0.15
C THR A 346 -8.78 -18.50 1.17
N ARG A 347 -8.63 -17.79 2.29
CA ARG A 347 -8.99 -18.37 3.58
C ARG A 347 -10.49 -18.56 3.58
N GLU A 348 -10.95 -19.81 3.55
CA GLU A 348 -12.30 -20.10 4.03
C GLU A 348 -12.35 -19.58 5.47
N THR A 349 -13.11 -18.51 5.72
CA THR A 349 -13.35 -17.98 7.06
C THR A 349 -13.62 -19.17 7.97
N ALA A 350 -12.81 -19.35 9.02
CA ALA A 350 -12.94 -20.47 9.93
C ALA A 350 -14.42 -20.64 10.25
N ALA A 351 -15.01 -21.78 9.82
CA ALA A 351 -16.45 -21.95 9.88
C ALA A 351 -16.91 -21.68 11.31
N VAL A 352 -17.80 -20.71 11.47
CA VAL A 352 -18.37 -20.37 12.77
C VAL A 352 -18.91 -21.67 13.37
N LYS A 353 -18.42 -22.06 14.54
CA LYS A 353 -18.86 -23.27 15.22
C LYS A 353 -19.84 -22.88 16.32
N ILE A 354 -21.08 -23.33 16.19
CA ILE A 354 -22.16 -23.08 17.17
C ILE A 354 -22.62 -24.44 17.66
N GLY A 355 -22.34 -24.74 18.93
CA GLY A 355 -22.70 -26.03 19.53
C GLY A 355 -22.13 -27.22 18.77
N GLU A 356 -23.00 -28.21 18.54
CA GLU A 356 -22.71 -29.43 17.77
C GLU A 356 -23.30 -29.39 16.35
N LEU A 357 -23.83 -28.23 15.92
CA LEU A 357 -24.45 -28.07 14.61
C LEU A 357 -23.47 -28.35 13.45
N GLY A 358 -23.97 -29.04 12.43
CA GLY A 358 -23.29 -29.20 11.16
C GLY A 358 -23.04 -27.87 10.42
N PRO A 359 -22.07 -27.81 9.49
CA PRO A 359 -21.71 -26.58 8.79
C PRO A 359 -22.88 -25.94 8.01
N LEU A 360 -23.77 -26.75 7.43
CA LEU A 360 -24.94 -26.26 6.71
C LEU A 360 -25.99 -25.69 7.66
N ALA A 361 -26.23 -26.33 8.81
CA ALA A 361 -27.14 -25.81 9.84
C ALA A 361 -26.68 -24.45 10.37
N VAL A 362 -25.38 -24.28 10.62
CA VAL A 362 -24.83 -22.97 11.01
C VAL A 362 -25.05 -21.91 9.92
N LYS A 363 -24.79 -22.24 8.65
CA LYS A 363 -25.02 -21.32 7.53
C LYS A 363 -26.49 -20.91 7.43
N ILE A 364 -27.42 -21.86 7.56
CA ILE A 364 -28.86 -21.59 7.55
C ILE A 364 -29.26 -20.70 8.73
N GLY A 365 -28.79 -20.98 9.95
CA GLY A 365 -29.09 -20.16 11.12
C GLY A 365 -28.59 -18.72 11.00
N LEU A 366 -27.37 -18.53 10.47
CA LEU A 366 -26.83 -17.20 10.17
C LEU A 366 -27.63 -16.46 9.10
N TRP A 367 -28.12 -17.17 8.09
CA TRP A 367 -28.98 -16.60 7.06
C TRP A 367 -30.32 -16.14 7.65
N ILE A 368 -31.01 -16.98 8.43
CA ILE A 368 -32.26 -16.63 9.13
C ILE A 368 -32.06 -15.38 10.00
N ALA A 369 -30.95 -15.33 10.75
CA ALA A 369 -30.64 -14.20 11.61
C ALA A 369 -30.49 -12.88 10.83
N LYS A 370 -29.87 -12.90 9.64
CA LYS A 370 -29.64 -11.72 8.80
C LYS A 370 -30.90 -11.21 8.09
N GLU A 371 -31.76 -12.13 7.63
CA GLU A 371 -32.99 -11.77 6.92
C GLU A 371 -34.10 -11.29 7.86
N SER A 372 -34.03 -11.63 9.15
CA SER A 372 -35.03 -11.24 10.13
C SER A 372 -35.07 -9.71 10.34
N THR A 373 -36.28 -9.14 10.23
CA THR A 373 -36.52 -7.71 10.43
C THR A 373 -36.91 -7.34 11.86
N HIS A 374 -37.32 -8.33 12.67
CA HIS A 374 -37.81 -8.11 14.03
C HIS A 374 -37.31 -9.10 15.08
N GLY A 375 -36.54 -10.13 14.73
CA GLY A 375 -35.82 -10.98 15.70
C GLY A 375 -36.72 -11.84 16.58
N TYR A 376 -37.90 -12.22 16.08
CA TYR A 376 -38.84 -13.08 16.80
C TYR A 376 -39.84 -13.76 15.87
N SER A 377 -39.98 -15.09 15.96
CA SER A 377 -41.05 -15.86 15.29
C SER A 377 -41.23 -15.60 13.78
N ASP A 378 -40.14 -15.26 13.07
CA ASP A 378 -40.14 -15.11 11.61
C ASP A 378 -40.52 -16.43 10.93
N PHE A 379 -41.46 -16.34 10.00
CA PHE A 379 -41.77 -17.45 9.10
C PHE A 379 -40.66 -17.59 8.07
N ILE A 380 -40.17 -18.81 7.87
CA ILE A 380 -39.07 -19.10 6.95
C ILE A 380 -39.67 -19.81 5.72
N PRO A 381 -39.79 -19.13 4.57
CA PRO A 381 -40.37 -19.73 3.37
C PRO A 381 -39.45 -20.80 2.78
N GLU A 382 -40.05 -21.92 2.39
CA GLU A 382 -39.34 -23.05 1.78
C GLU A 382 -38.59 -22.64 0.51
N ASP A 383 -39.24 -21.88 -0.37
CA ASP A 383 -38.68 -21.45 -1.65
C ASP A 383 -37.49 -20.50 -1.46
N GLU A 384 -37.52 -19.64 -0.44
CA GLU A 384 -36.42 -18.73 -0.10
C GLU A 384 -35.23 -19.48 0.49
N LEU A 385 -35.47 -20.48 1.34
CA LEU A 385 -34.41 -21.33 1.88
C LEU A 385 -33.71 -22.11 0.74
N ILE A 386 -34.48 -22.69 -0.18
CA ILE A 386 -33.92 -23.41 -1.34
C ILE A 386 -33.13 -22.46 -2.25
N ALA A 387 -33.66 -21.26 -2.51
CA ALA A 387 -32.99 -20.26 -3.33
C ALA A 387 -31.69 -19.73 -2.70
N ALA A 388 -31.63 -19.63 -1.37
CA ALA A 388 -30.44 -19.17 -0.65
C ALA A 388 -29.30 -20.19 -0.63
N PHE A 389 -29.60 -21.48 -0.82
CA PHE A 389 -28.64 -22.58 -0.77
C PHE A 389 -28.74 -23.52 -1.98
N PRO A 390 -28.46 -23.02 -3.21
CA PRO A 390 -28.68 -23.77 -4.45
C PRO A 390 -27.77 -25.01 -4.60
N ASP A 391 -26.63 -25.04 -3.90
CA ASP A 391 -25.66 -26.13 -3.95
C ASP A 391 -26.00 -27.29 -2.98
N ALA A 392 -26.99 -27.10 -2.10
CA ALA A 392 -27.43 -28.13 -1.15
C ALA A 392 -28.65 -28.88 -1.68
N SER A 393 -28.64 -30.21 -1.58
CA SER A 393 -29.80 -31.03 -1.88
C SER A 393 -30.93 -30.82 -0.87
N LEU A 394 -32.17 -31.13 -1.27
CA LEU A 394 -33.33 -31.07 -0.36
C LEU A 394 -33.16 -31.94 0.90
N ASP A 395 -32.44 -33.05 0.80
CA ASP A 395 -32.18 -33.92 1.95
C ASP A 395 -31.16 -33.32 2.92
N GLU A 396 -30.12 -32.67 2.42
CA GLU A 396 -29.13 -31.95 3.24
C GLU A 396 -29.77 -30.75 3.95
N LEU A 397 -30.59 -29.97 3.23
CA LEU A 397 -31.34 -28.86 3.82
C LEU A 397 -32.28 -29.35 4.92
N ALA A 398 -33.00 -30.44 4.68
CA ALA A 398 -33.94 -30.96 5.65
C ALA A 398 -33.24 -31.60 6.87
N PHE A 399 -32.03 -32.14 6.70
CA PHE A 399 -31.19 -32.58 7.82
C PHE A 399 -30.73 -31.38 8.65
N ALA A 400 -30.19 -30.34 8.02
CA ALA A 400 -29.73 -29.13 8.70
C ALA A 400 -30.87 -28.39 9.44
N VAL A 401 -32.07 -28.37 8.86
CA VAL A 401 -33.29 -27.88 9.52
C VAL A 401 -33.65 -28.73 10.74
N ALA A 402 -33.49 -30.06 10.66
CA ALA A 402 -33.71 -30.93 11.81
C ALA A 402 -32.68 -30.68 12.93
N GLU A 403 -31.41 -30.42 12.60
CA GLU A 403 -30.40 -30.00 13.58
C GLU A 403 -30.81 -28.71 14.29
N LEU A 404 -31.15 -27.66 13.53
CA LEU A 404 -31.61 -26.40 14.10
C LEU A 404 -32.86 -26.56 14.97
N SER A 405 -33.79 -27.43 14.57
CA SER A 405 -35.00 -27.71 15.34
C SER A 405 -34.72 -28.51 16.61
N THR A 406 -33.70 -29.37 16.60
CA THR A 406 -33.31 -30.20 17.75
C THR A 406 -32.72 -29.34 18.86
N ASP A 407 -31.93 -28.33 18.48
CA ASP A 407 -31.31 -27.37 19.41
C ASP A 407 -32.23 -26.17 19.74
N ASP A 408 -33.54 -26.30 19.49
CA ASP A 408 -34.58 -25.30 19.76
C ASP A 408 -34.41 -23.97 19.02
N PHE A 409 -33.60 -23.89 17.96
CA PHE A 409 -33.41 -22.66 17.18
C PHE A 409 -34.60 -22.35 16.26
N ILE A 410 -35.32 -23.37 15.81
CA ILE A 410 -36.52 -23.22 14.99
C ILE A 410 -37.62 -24.18 15.42
N ASN A 411 -38.87 -23.76 15.26
CA ASN A 411 -40.03 -24.64 15.35
C ASN A 411 -40.36 -25.21 13.98
N THR A 412 -40.63 -26.51 13.93
CA THR A 412 -40.98 -27.21 12.70
C THR A 412 -42.37 -27.86 12.79
N THR A 413 -43.14 -27.80 11.71
CA THR A 413 -44.41 -28.55 11.57
C THR A 413 -44.38 -29.33 10.27
N SER A 414 -44.34 -30.66 10.37
CA SER A 414 -44.20 -31.55 9.22
C SER A 414 -45.53 -31.75 8.48
N PHE A 415 -45.47 -31.89 7.15
CA PHE A 415 -46.61 -32.24 6.30
C PHE A 415 -46.30 -33.51 5.51
N VAL A 416 -47.28 -34.40 5.36
CA VAL A 416 -47.12 -35.73 4.72
C VAL A 416 -46.55 -35.65 3.29
N ALA A 417 -46.79 -34.55 2.56
CA ALA A 417 -46.40 -34.40 1.16
C ALA A 417 -45.13 -33.56 0.92
N LYS A 418 -44.44 -33.07 1.97
CA LYS A 418 -43.28 -32.17 1.83
C LYS A 418 -42.07 -32.68 2.62
N ARG A 419 -40.88 -32.55 2.02
CA ARG A 419 -39.62 -32.94 2.66
C ARG A 419 -39.16 -31.93 3.71
N LEU A 420 -39.33 -30.64 3.42
CA LEU A 420 -39.08 -29.55 4.35
C LEU A 420 -40.35 -29.26 5.16
N PRO A 421 -40.26 -29.17 6.49
CA PRO A 421 -41.39 -28.80 7.32
C PRO A 421 -41.72 -27.31 7.16
N ARG A 422 -42.89 -26.89 7.65
CA ARG A 422 -43.14 -25.47 7.92
C ARG A 422 -42.18 -25.02 9.02
N MET A 423 -41.47 -23.93 8.82
CA MET A 423 -40.42 -23.45 9.74
C MET A 423 -40.75 -22.05 10.26
N THR A 424 -40.53 -21.83 11.55
CA THR A 424 -40.54 -20.50 12.17
C THR A 424 -39.37 -20.37 13.14
N SER A 425 -38.69 -19.22 13.16
CA SER A 425 -37.54 -19.00 14.05
C SER A 425 -37.94 -18.91 15.53
N ASN A 426 -37.10 -19.42 16.43
CA ASN A 426 -37.24 -19.21 17.87
C ASN A 426 -36.30 -18.09 18.35
N ALA A 427 -36.56 -17.56 19.55
CA ALA A 427 -35.73 -16.51 20.13
C ALA A 427 -34.28 -16.96 20.42
N SER A 428 -34.10 -18.23 20.77
CA SER A 428 -32.80 -18.89 20.98
C SER A 428 -31.87 -18.76 19.76
N LEU A 429 -32.42 -18.78 18.54
CA LEU A 429 -31.66 -18.57 17.31
C LEU A 429 -31.02 -17.19 17.33
N TYR A 430 -31.81 -16.14 17.55
CA TYR A 430 -31.28 -14.78 17.56
C TYR A 430 -30.31 -14.56 18.71
N ILE A 431 -30.62 -15.05 19.91
CA ILE A 431 -29.72 -14.97 21.07
C ILE A 431 -28.34 -15.59 20.78
N THR A 432 -28.30 -16.66 19.99
CA THR A 432 -27.07 -17.42 19.72
C THR A 432 -26.34 -16.93 18.46
N PHE A 433 -27.07 -16.57 17.41
CA PHE A 433 -26.52 -16.27 16.09
C PHE A 433 -26.26 -14.77 15.87
N ASP A 434 -26.95 -13.86 16.58
CA ASP A 434 -26.79 -12.40 16.39
C ASP A 434 -25.36 -11.89 16.64
N PRO A 435 -24.59 -12.39 17.63
CA PRO A 435 -23.19 -12.00 17.82
C PRO A 435 -22.33 -12.23 16.57
N TYR A 436 -22.68 -13.25 15.78
CA TYR A 436 -21.98 -13.63 14.56
C TYR A 436 -22.62 -13.03 13.28
N ALA A 437 -23.92 -12.76 13.31
CA ALA A 437 -24.68 -12.31 12.14
C ALA A 437 -24.72 -10.78 12.00
N LEU A 438 -24.88 -10.05 13.11
CA LEU A 438 -25.16 -8.62 13.15
C LEU A 438 -24.19 -7.82 14.05
N GLY A 439 -23.30 -8.50 14.79
CA GLY A 439 -22.30 -7.87 15.66
C GLY A 439 -22.85 -7.24 16.95
N GLY A 440 -24.16 -7.34 17.19
CA GLY A 440 -24.80 -7.03 18.47
C GLY A 440 -24.94 -8.29 19.33
N ASP A 441 -24.88 -8.15 20.65
CA ASP A 441 -24.95 -9.28 21.58
C ASP A 441 -26.19 -9.20 22.49
N PRO A 442 -27.21 -10.04 22.25
CA PRO A 442 -28.39 -10.13 23.11
C PRO A 442 -28.07 -10.45 24.59
N ALA A 443 -26.95 -11.10 24.87
CA ALA A 443 -26.48 -11.37 26.23
C ALA A 443 -26.04 -10.09 26.97
N VAL A 444 -25.53 -9.10 26.23
CA VAL A 444 -25.18 -7.78 26.78
C VAL A 444 -26.45 -6.91 26.88
N ASP A 445 -27.28 -6.94 25.86
CA ASP A 445 -28.49 -6.11 25.79
C ASP A 445 -29.51 -6.50 26.89
N VAL A 446 -29.64 -7.79 27.22
CA VAL A 446 -30.57 -8.24 28.27
C VAL A 446 -30.24 -7.65 29.65
N VAL A 447 -28.95 -7.40 29.96
CA VAL A 447 -28.55 -6.77 31.24
C VAL A 447 -29.13 -5.35 31.35
N THR A 448 -29.11 -4.59 30.25
CA THR A 448 -29.70 -3.25 30.20
C THR A 448 -31.21 -3.29 30.43
N LEU A 449 -31.90 -4.28 29.86
CA LEU A 449 -33.34 -4.47 30.10
C LEU A 449 -33.64 -4.87 31.55
N VAL A 450 -32.83 -5.75 32.15
CA VAL A 450 -32.98 -6.14 33.56
C VAL A 450 -32.89 -4.92 34.48
N ASP A 451 -31.88 -4.06 34.28
CA ASP A 451 -31.67 -2.87 35.11
C ASP A 451 -32.87 -1.90 35.00
N ALA A 452 -33.39 -1.68 33.80
CA ALA A 452 -34.58 -0.85 33.58
C ALA A 452 -35.82 -1.44 34.27
N VAL A 453 -36.00 -2.76 34.20
CA VAL A 453 -37.17 -3.47 34.74
C VAL A 453 -37.15 -3.54 36.26
N LEU A 454 -35.97 -3.74 36.89
CA LEU A 454 -35.81 -3.75 38.34
C LEU A 454 -36.08 -2.38 39.00
N ALA A 455 -36.09 -1.29 38.23
CA ALA A 455 -36.51 0.03 38.71
C ALA A 455 -38.05 0.19 38.76
N LYS A 456 -38.81 -0.65 38.02
CA LYS A 456 -40.27 -0.55 37.91
C LYS A 456 -40.99 -1.32 39.02
N LYS A 457 -42.20 -0.85 39.39
CA LYS A 457 -43.09 -1.52 40.35
C LYS A 457 -44.35 -2.01 39.64
N GLY A 458 -44.75 -3.26 39.88
CA GLY A 458 -45.95 -3.87 39.30
C GLY A 458 -45.70 -4.53 37.94
N THR A 459 -46.76 -4.61 37.13
CA THR A 459 -46.72 -5.22 35.79
C THR A 459 -45.93 -4.34 34.82
N VAL A 460 -45.02 -4.93 34.05
CA VAL A 460 -44.24 -4.25 33.01
C VAL A 460 -44.82 -4.57 31.65
N GLY A 461 -45.24 -3.54 30.90
CA GLY A 461 -45.72 -3.67 29.52
C GLY A 461 -44.58 -3.60 28.51
N VAL A 462 -44.63 -4.44 27.47
CA VAL A 462 -43.55 -4.53 26.47
C VAL A 462 -43.41 -3.28 25.62
N GLU A 463 -44.52 -2.67 25.19
CA GLU A 463 -44.50 -1.49 24.32
C GLU A 463 -43.89 -0.27 25.03
N GLU A 464 -44.23 -0.08 26.31
CA GLU A 464 -43.64 0.97 27.14
C GLU A 464 -42.15 0.72 27.36
N LEU A 465 -41.77 -0.52 27.70
CA LEU A 465 -40.37 -0.89 27.88
C LEU A 465 -39.56 -0.70 26.59
N HIS A 466 -40.07 -1.15 25.45
CA HIS A 466 -39.41 -0.97 24.14
C HIS A 466 -39.22 0.50 23.81
N LYS A 467 -40.27 1.32 23.98
CA LYS A 467 -40.21 2.76 23.72
C LYS A 467 -39.16 3.48 24.57
N GLU A 468 -38.98 3.07 25.82
CA GLU A 468 -37.96 3.64 26.73
C GLU A 468 -36.53 3.32 26.31
N THR A 469 -36.29 2.15 25.69
CA THR A 469 -34.94 1.79 25.23
C THR A 469 -34.48 2.61 24.02
N GLY A 470 -35.42 3.06 23.18
CA GLY A 470 -35.10 3.67 21.88
C GLY A 470 -34.41 2.71 20.89
N TRP A 471 -34.45 1.41 21.14
CA TRP A 471 -33.80 0.42 20.28
C TRP A 471 -34.65 0.08 19.05
N PRO A 472 -34.04 -0.33 17.93
CA PRO A 472 -34.76 -0.98 16.85
C PRO A 472 -35.39 -2.30 17.33
N LEU A 473 -36.57 -2.64 16.81
CA LEU A 473 -37.32 -3.85 17.19
C LEU A 473 -36.46 -5.13 17.07
N ARG A 474 -35.66 -5.24 15.99
CA ARG A 474 -34.74 -6.35 15.73
C ARG A 474 -33.69 -6.58 16.82
N ARG A 475 -33.26 -5.51 17.49
CA ARG A 475 -32.31 -5.57 18.62
C ARG A 475 -33.05 -5.84 19.93
N PHE A 476 -34.21 -5.22 20.12
CA PHE A 476 -34.99 -5.32 21.35
C PHE A 476 -35.54 -6.73 21.59
N ASN A 477 -36.15 -7.35 20.57
CA ASN A 477 -36.89 -8.60 20.73
C ASN A 477 -36.04 -9.78 21.23
N PRO A 478 -34.83 -10.07 20.70
CA PRO A 478 -33.98 -11.13 21.21
C PRO A 478 -33.61 -10.93 22.69
N ALA A 479 -33.24 -9.71 23.06
CA ALA A 479 -32.91 -9.36 24.45
C ALA A 479 -34.13 -9.47 25.37
N PHE A 480 -35.31 -9.04 24.90
CA PHE A 480 -36.56 -9.16 25.65
C PHE A 480 -36.99 -10.62 25.81
N ALA A 481 -36.84 -11.44 24.76
CA ALA A 481 -37.09 -12.87 24.84
C ALA A 481 -36.16 -13.55 25.84
N TYR A 482 -34.89 -13.15 25.88
CA TYR A 482 -33.94 -13.64 26.87
C TYR A 482 -34.36 -13.23 28.29
N LEU A 483 -34.77 -11.98 28.49
CA LEU A 483 -35.29 -11.49 29.78
C LEU A 483 -36.47 -12.34 30.28
N ILE A 484 -37.51 -12.53 29.45
CA ILE A 484 -38.72 -13.25 29.87
C ILE A 484 -38.47 -14.75 30.07
N SER A 485 -37.42 -15.33 29.47
CA SER A 485 -37.02 -16.72 29.74
C SER A 485 -36.58 -16.95 31.18
N GLN A 486 -36.19 -15.87 31.88
CA GLN A 486 -35.79 -15.90 33.29
C GLN A 486 -36.97 -15.68 34.25
N ILE A 487 -38.19 -15.52 33.72
CA ILE A 487 -39.40 -15.29 34.50
C ILE A 487 -40.29 -16.53 34.39
N GLU A 488 -40.90 -16.95 35.50
CA GLU A 488 -41.78 -18.10 35.48
C GLU A 488 -42.97 -17.87 34.53
N GLU A 489 -43.24 -18.86 33.67
CA GLU A 489 -44.19 -18.76 32.55
C GLU A 489 -45.58 -18.24 32.94
N ARG A 490 -46.07 -18.60 34.14
CA ARG A 490 -47.39 -18.16 34.67
C ARG A 490 -47.50 -16.65 34.90
N ARG A 491 -46.36 -15.95 34.95
CA ARG A 491 -46.27 -14.50 35.14
C ARG A 491 -45.96 -13.73 33.86
N VAL A 492 -45.75 -14.43 32.75
CA VAL A 492 -45.57 -13.84 31.43
C VAL A 492 -46.94 -13.71 30.75
N LEU A 493 -47.29 -12.49 30.33
CA LEU A 493 -48.55 -12.20 29.67
C LEU A 493 -48.46 -12.57 28.18
N LYS A 494 -48.93 -13.76 27.83
CA LYS A 494 -48.93 -14.29 26.46
C LYS A 494 -50.11 -13.76 25.62
N GLY A 495 -49.90 -13.70 24.29
CA GLY A 495 -50.89 -13.40 23.26
C GLY A 495 -51.17 -11.90 23.06
N GLY A 496 -51.58 -11.48 21.86
CA GLY A 496 -52.13 -10.13 21.58
C GLY A 496 -51.23 -9.15 20.82
N THR A 497 -49.98 -9.49 20.47
CA THR A 497 -49.15 -8.76 19.51
C THR A 497 -48.34 -9.76 18.68
N ASN A 498 -48.29 -9.59 17.36
CA ASN A 498 -47.43 -10.41 16.48
C ASN A 498 -45.97 -9.92 16.48
N GLU A 499 -45.72 -8.75 17.07
CA GLU A 499 -44.43 -8.05 16.99
C GLU A 499 -43.49 -8.35 18.17
N TYR A 500 -44.00 -8.87 19.28
CA TYR A 500 -43.22 -9.08 20.51
C TYR A 500 -43.33 -10.52 21.03
N PRO A 501 -42.27 -11.04 21.69
CA PRO A 501 -42.32 -12.33 22.37
C PRO A 501 -43.43 -12.50 23.42
N ALA A 502 -43.83 -11.41 24.08
CA ALA A 502 -44.90 -11.36 25.07
C ALA A 502 -45.44 -9.93 25.20
N ARG A 503 -46.66 -9.74 25.72
CA ARG A 503 -47.22 -8.39 26.00
C ARG A 503 -46.58 -7.70 27.18
N GLY A 504 -45.95 -8.46 28.06
CA GLY A 504 -45.42 -7.99 29.32
C GLY A 504 -45.32 -9.11 30.33
N PHE A 505 -45.01 -8.76 31.56
CA PHE A 505 -44.87 -9.71 32.66
C PHE A 505 -45.10 -9.04 34.00
N TYR A 506 -45.37 -9.85 35.02
CA TYR A 506 -45.44 -9.44 36.41
C TYR A 506 -44.22 -9.97 37.19
N LEU A 507 -43.60 -9.13 38.02
CA LEU A 507 -42.48 -9.54 38.87
C LEU A 507 -42.88 -9.57 40.34
N ASN A 508 -42.67 -10.72 40.98
CA ASN A 508 -42.63 -10.81 42.43
C ASN A 508 -41.19 -10.63 42.95
N ASP A 509 -41.01 -10.62 44.28
CA ASP A 509 -39.68 -10.43 44.88
C ASP A 509 -38.69 -11.56 44.53
N GLN A 510 -39.19 -12.79 44.31
CA GLN A 510 -38.37 -13.92 43.89
C GLN A 510 -37.82 -13.73 42.47
N ASP A 511 -38.66 -13.32 41.51
CA ASP A 511 -38.24 -13.01 40.13
C ASP A 511 -37.22 -11.88 40.11
N ARG A 512 -37.41 -10.86 40.95
CA ARG A 512 -36.46 -9.73 41.06
C ARG A 512 -35.09 -10.20 41.53
N VAL A 513 -35.04 -11.12 42.52
CA VAL A 513 -33.78 -11.73 42.98
C VAL A 513 -33.16 -12.58 41.87
N GLU A 514 -33.95 -13.35 41.13
CA GLU A 514 -33.48 -14.20 40.03
C GLU A 514 -32.92 -13.37 38.87
N LEU A 515 -33.63 -12.31 38.45
CA LEU A 515 -33.16 -11.37 37.43
C LEU A 515 -31.89 -10.64 37.86
N HIS A 516 -31.81 -10.18 39.11
CA HIS A 516 -30.59 -9.56 39.64
C HIS A 516 -29.40 -10.52 39.60
N ARG A 517 -29.59 -11.77 40.02
CA ARG A 517 -28.55 -12.81 39.95
C ARG A 517 -28.19 -13.16 38.50
N PHE A 518 -29.17 -13.23 37.61
CA PHE A 518 -28.95 -13.46 36.18
C PHE A 518 -28.10 -12.36 35.56
N ALA A 519 -28.48 -11.09 35.72
CA ALA A 519 -27.70 -9.96 35.22
C ALA A 519 -26.28 -9.92 35.80
N SER A 520 -26.12 -10.27 37.09
CA SER A 520 -24.79 -10.34 37.71
C SER A 520 -23.88 -11.41 37.10
N ARG A 521 -24.43 -12.53 36.57
CA ARG A 521 -23.64 -13.57 35.89
C ARG A 521 -23.25 -13.19 34.46
N MET A 522 -24.00 -12.29 33.85
CA MET A 522 -23.83 -11.87 32.44
C MET A 522 -22.98 -10.62 32.31
N ARG A 523 -22.72 -9.90 33.41
CA ARG A 523 -21.75 -8.81 33.46
C ARG A 523 -20.34 -9.41 33.40
N PRO A 524 -19.44 -8.89 32.55
CA PRO A 524 -18.06 -9.36 32.45
C PRO A 524 -17.25 -9.14 33.73
#